data_AF-A0A101DAK5-F1
#
_entry.id   AF-A0A101DAK5-F1
#
_cell.length_a   1.000
_cell.length_b   1.000
_cell.length_c   1.000
_cell.angle_alpha   90.00
_cell.angle_beta   90.00
_cell.angle_gamma   90.00
#
_symmetry.space_group_name_H-M   'P 1'
#
loop_
_entity.id
_entity.type
_entity.pdbx_description
1 polymer ?
#
loop_
_entity_poly.entity_id
_entity_poly.type
_entity_poly.pdbx_seq_one_letter_code
_entity_poly.pdbx_strand_id
1 'polypeptide(L)'
;MSQERYGIRRFALLNTAGYSLGLFPLENPLSVYGANNLGKSASINALQFPILARMSDMSFGKYSLEASRKFYFASDTSYILVEVALPHGPHVIGVAGRGPGGGFGHQFFAYAGELDLEHYQQNGTCLRQRELFKNLGQAGITAYELKPDELRRLLVGGHTSIPLDLTLIPLRSTSEQSLKTFRALFINLLHMREITAAKLKQLFLDAFEHSLRSGSVDYIAATEEAFRDVRRMEQDYQALVTAGPLIEALASGVTQREVLRGKLHRLSPLLDNLLGTWHDYADARKEELVIQAEHYRNEQDGLQNEQRGGTSELMRLEREISEI
;
A
#
# COMPACT_ATOMS: atom_id res chain seq x y z
N MET A 1 12.35 -6.57 36.44
CA MET A 1 10.91 -6.86 36.61
C MET A 1 10.58 -8.05 35.71
N SER A 2 10.22 -9.20 36.28
CA SER A 2 9.77 -10.35 35.48
C SER A 2 8.45 -9.98 34.83
N GLN A 3 8.43 -9.87 33.50
CA GLN A 3 7.20 -9.69 32.74
C GLN A 3 6.25 -10.84 33.07
N GLU A 4 5.08 -10.53 33.61
CA GLU A 4 4.03 -11.50 33.88
C GLU A 4 3.58 -12.09 32.54
N ARG A 5 3.73 -13.40 32.36
CA ARG A 5 3.41 -14.08 31.09
C ARG A 5 2.02 -14.72 31.20
N TYR A 6 1.13 -14.32 30.31
CA TYR A 6 -0.20 -14.91 30.16
C TYR A 6 -0.19 -15.95 29.04
N GLY A 7 -1.06 -16.97 29.15
CA GLY A 7 -1.17 -18.07 28.21
C GLY A 7 -1.20 -19.43 28.88
N ILE A 8 -0.87 -20.48 28.11
CA ILE A 8 -0.92 -21.86 28.59
C ILE A 8 0.25 -22.13 29.55
N ARG A 9 -0.05 -22.55 30.78
CA ARG A 9 0.94 -22.87 31.82
C ARG A 9 1.19 -24.36 31.96
N ARG A 10 0.12 -25.15 32.05
CA ARG A 10 0.22 -26.60 32.25
C ARG A 10 -0.69 -27.31 31.27
N PHE A 11 -0.23 -28.44 30.78
CA PHE A 11 -1.02 -29.35 29.96
C PHE A 11 -0.98 -30.73 30.59
N ALA A 12 -2.15 -31.33 30.79
CA ALA A 12 -2.27 -32.64 31.43
C ALA A 12 -3.11 -33.60 30.59
N LEU A 13 -2.67 -34.85 30.59
CA LEU A 13 -3.32 -35.98 29.95
C LEU A 13 -3.61 -37.04 31.01
N LEU A 14 -4.88 -37.36 31.21
CA LEU A 14 -5.32 -38.39 32.17
C LEU A 14 -5.99 -39.51 31.39
N ASN A 15 -5.52 -40.74 31.57
CA ASN A 15 -6.07 -41.95 30.94
C ASN A 15 -6.38 -41.78 29.43
N THR A 16 -5.46 -41.17 28.68
CA THR A 16 -5.65 -40.81 27.26
C THR A 16 -4.34 -40.91 26.48
N ALA A 17 -4.42 -41.20 25.17
CA ALA A 17 -3.26 -41.19 24.26
C ALA A 17 -2.10 -42.12 24.67
N GLY A 18 -2.37 -43.17 25.43
CA GLY A 18 -1.36 -44.07 25.99
C GLY A 18 -0.75 -43.60 27.32
N TYR A 19 -1.19 -42.47 27.87
CA TYR A 19 -0.79 -41.98 29.19
C TYR A 19 -1.82 -42.35 30.25
N SER A 20 -1.37 -42.92 31.36
CA SER A 20 -2.15 -42.95 32.61
C SER A 20 -2.21 -41.54 33.23
N LEU A 21 -1.04 -40.91 33.33
CA LEU A 21 -0.84 -39.51 33.71
C LEU A 21 0.33 -38.93 32.89
N GLY A 22 0.08 -37.84 32.16
CA GLY A 22 1.10 -37.06 31.50
C GLY A 22 0.97 -35.59 31.90
N LEU A 23 2.00 -35.02 32.51
CA LEU A 23 2.03 -33.61 32.92
C LEU A 23 3.13 -32.89 32.16
N PHE A 24 2.77 -31.80 31.50
CA PHE A 24 3.63 -31.02 30.65
C PHE A 24 3.64 -29.56 31.14
N PRO A 25 4.72 -29.09 31.79
CA PRO A 25 4.87 -27.69 32.12
C PRO A 25 5.21 -26.92 30.84
N LEU A 26 4.39 -25.93 30.49
CA LEU A 26 4.50 -25.12 29.27
C LEU A 26 4.91 -23.67 29.54
N GLU A 27 5.20 -23.33 30.80
CA GLU A 27 5.72 -22.02 31.20
C GLU A 27 7.13 -21.74 30.62
N ASN A 28 7.90 -22.80 30.40
CA ASN A 28 9.24 -22.77 29.84
C ASN A 28 9.30 -23.63 28.57
N PRO A 29 10.24 -23.36 27.65
CA PRO A 29 10.45 -24.21 26.47
C PRO A 29 10.63 -25.68 26.87
N LEU A 30 9.67 -26.52 26.51
CA LEU A 30 9.67 -27.95 26.83
C LEU A 30 10.13 -28.76 25.62
N SER A 31 11.28 -29.42 25.75
CA SER A 31 11.68 -30.45 24.78
C SER A 31 11.14 -31.80 25.23
N VAL A 32 10.09 -32.29 24.55
CA VAL A 32 9.60 -33.65 24.78
C VAL A 32 10.57 -34.63 24.12
N TYR A 33 11.36 -35.37 24.91
CA TYR A 33 12.29 -36.39 24.42
C TYR A 33 11.76 -37.79 24.73
N GLY A 34 11.80 -38.69 23.75
CA GLY A 34 11.30 -40.07 23.89
C GLY A 34 11.46 -40.84 22.58
N ALA A 35 11.53 -42.17 22.65
CA ALA A 35 11.61 -43.00 21.45
C ALA A 35 10.42 -42.77 20.50
N ASN A 36 10.64 -42.92 19.19
CA ASN A 36 9.58 -42.83 18.20
C ASN A 36 8.43 -43.79 18.59
N ASN A 37 7.19 -43.30 18.56
CA ASN A 37 5.94 -43.99 18.92
C ASN A 37 5.58 -44.10 20.42
N LEU A 38 6.33 -43.50 21.35
CA LEU A 38 5.95 -43.41 22.78
C LEU A 38 4.92 -42.30 23.10
N GLY A 39 4.06 -41.96 22.15
CA GLY A 39 2.99 -40.99 22.39
C GLY A 39 3.37 -39.50 22.30
N LYS A 40 4.63 -39.12 22.04
CA LYS A 40 5.06 -37.70 21.90
C LYS A 40 4.21 -36.87 20.93
N SER A 41 4.06 -37.36 19.69
CA SER A 41 3.22 -36.67 18.70
C SER A 41 1.75 -36.69 19.08
N ALA A 42 1.32 -37.72 19.82
CA ALA A 42 -0.04 -37.80 20.32
C ALA A 42 -0.30 -36.78 21.43
N SER A 43 0.64 -36.55 22.35
CA SER A 43 0.51 -35.54 23.39
C SER A 43 0.39 -34.14 22.79
N ILE A 44 1.23 -33.79 21.81
CA ILE A 44 1.16 -32.49 21.12
C ILE A 44 -0.17 -32.35 20.36
N ASN A 45 -0.61 -33.41 19.67
CA ASN A 45 -1.86 -33.39 18.93
C ASN A 45 -3.10 -33.31 19.84
N ALA A 46 -3.03 -33.82 21.07
CA ALA A 46 -4.10 -33.68 22.05
C ALA A 46 -4.36 -32.21 22.42
N LEU A 47 -3.35 -31.32 22.35
CA LEU A 47 -3.54 -29.89 22.62
C LEU A 47 -4.50 -29.21 21.61
N GLN A 48 -4.71 -29.82 20.43
CA GLN A 48 -5.67 -29.31 19.46
C GLN A 48 -7.11 -29.34 20.00
N PHE A 49 -7.47 -30.27 20.89
CA PHE A 49 -8.83 -30.39 21.42
C PHE A 49 -9.29 -29.13 22.17
N PRO A 50 -8.64 -28.71 23.27
CA PRO A 50 -9.07 -27.56 24.07
C PRO A 50 -8.91 -26.22 23.34
N ILE A 51 -8.03 -26.12 22.33
CA ILE A 51 -7.77 -24.84 21.64
C ILE A 51 -8.59 -24.67 20.36
N LEU A 52 -8.80 -25.72 19.56
CA LEU A 52 -9.56 -25.63 18.31
C LEU A 52 -11.05 -25.89 18.49
N ALA A 53 -11.42 -26.69 19.50
CA ALA A 53 -12.76 -27.11 19.89
C ALA A 53 -13.57 -27.91 18.84
N ARG A 54 -13.49 -27.56 17.55
CA ARG A 54 -14.17 -28.29 16.45
C ARG A 54 -13.24 -29.33 15.85
N MET A 55 -13.69 -30.58 15.80
CA MET A 55 -12.88 -31.66 15.21
C MET A 55 -12.59 -31.49 13.72
N SER A 56 -13.48 -30.83 12.96
CA SER A 56 -13.25 -30.50 11.54
C SER A 56 -12.01 -29.63 11.31
N ASP A 57 -11.58 -28.94 12.36
CA ASP A 57 -10.49 -27.98 12.32
C ASP A 57 -9.16 -28.60 12.75
N MET A 58 -9.19 -29.82 13.29
CA MET A 58 -8.03 -30.54 13.80
C MET A 58 -7.39 -31.38 12.69
N SER A 59 -6.07 -31.58 12.79
CA SER A 59 -5.33 -32.44 11.87
C SER A 59 -4.53 -33.47 12.64
N PHE A 60 -4.85 -34.75 12.40
CA PHE A 60 -4.18 -35.91 12.99
C PHE A 60 -3.31 -36.67 11.97
N GLY A 61 -2.86 -35.98 10.92
CA GLY A 61 -2.02 -36.56 9.87
C GLY A 61 -2.73 -37.68 9.11
N LYS A 62 -2.19 -38.90 9.18
CA LYS A 62 -2.68 -40.09 8.46
C LYS A 62 -3.90 -40.76 9.09
N TYR A 63 -4.30 -40.35 10.29
CA TYR A 63 -5.39 -41.00 11.03
C TYR A 63 -6.72 -40.28 10.78
N SER A 64 -7.80 -41.05 10.64
CA SER A 64 -9.15 -40.49 10.52
C SER A 64 -9.60 -39.82 11.83
N LEU A 65 -10.57 -38.92 11.76
CA LEU A 65 -11.15 -38.27 12.95
C LEU A 65 -11.76 -39.30 13.91
N GLU A 66 -12.41 -40.34 13.38
CA GLU A 66 -13.02 -41.39 14.19
C GLU A 66 -11.98 -42.25 14.91
N ALA A 67 -10.91 -42.66 14.22
CA ALA A 67 -9.81 -43.40 14.84
C ALA A 67 -9.12 -42.56 15.92
N SER A 68 -8.91 -41.28 15.64
CA SER A 68 -8.31 -40.34 16.60
C SER A 68 -9.19 -40.19 17.84
N ARG A 69 -10.52 -40.06 17.69
CA ARG A 69 -11.46 -40.02 18.83
C ARG A 69 -11.36 -41.25 19.71
N LYS A 70 -11.38 -42.45 19.10
CA LYS A 70 -11.25 -43.71 19.84
C LYS A 70 -9.93 -43.80 20.60
N PHE A 71 -8.86 -43.28 20.01
CA PHE A 71 -7.53 -43.28 20.61
C PHE A 71 -7.40 -42.31 21.80
N TYR A 72 -7.94 -41.09 21.70
CA TYR A 72 -7.87 -40.09 22.80
C TYR A 72 -8.95 -40.28 23.86
N PHE A 73 -10.13 -40.80 23.51
CA PHE A 73 -11.27 -40.91 24.43
C PHE A 73 -11.76 -42.36 24.53
N ALA A 74 -10.81 -43.27 24.78
CA ALA A 74 -11.07 -44.70 24.92
C ALA A 74 -11.97 -45.02 26.14
N SER A 75 -11.98 -44.15 27.15
CA SER A 75 -12.79 -44.27 28.37
C SER A 75 -13.60 -42.99 28.64
N ASP A 76 -14.61 -43.11 29.49
CA ASP A 76 -15.37 -42.00 30.11
C ASP A 76 -14.62 -41.31 31.26
N THR A 77 -13.38 -41.75 31.53
CA THR A 77 -12.44 -41.18 32.50
C THR A 77 -11.18 -40.61 31.81
N SER A 78 -11.18 -40.52 30.48
CA SER A 78 -10.11 -39.90 29.70
C SER A 78 -10.24 -38.37 29.75
N TYR A 79 -9.18 -37.65 30.11
CA TYR A 79 -9.18 -36.18 30.12
C TYR A 79 -7.97 -35.58 29.40
N ILE A 80 -8.24 -34.48 28.70
CA ILE A 80 -7.22 -33.57 28.17
C ILE A 80 -7.47 -32.22 28.84
N LEU A 81 -6.48 -31.70 29.56
CA LEU A 81 -6.63 -30.51 30.41
C LEU A 81 -5.56 -29.48 30.09
N VAL A 82 -5.95 -28.22 30.09
CA VAL A 82 -5.05 -27.08 29.91
C VAL A 82 -5.32 -26.08 31.02
N GLU A 83 -4.29 -25.76 31.80
CA GLU A 83 -4.29 -24.61 32.71
C GLU A 83 -3.77 -23.39 31.94
N VAL A 84 -4.53 -22.31 31.99
CA VAL A 84 -4.18 -21.03 31.39
C VAL A 84 -4.09 -19.95 32.47
N ALA A 85 -3.07 -19.10 32.38
CA ALA A 85 -3.00 -17.87 33.14
C ALA A 85 -3.55 -16.71 32.31
N LEU A 86 -4.56 -16.05 32.85
CA LEU A 86 -5.20 -14.87 32.29
C LEU A 86 -5.03 -13.68 33.26
N PRO A 87 -5.24 -12.43 32.82
CA PRO A 87 -5.11 -11.23 33.67
C PRO A 87 -5.96 -11.27 34.95
N HIS A 88 -7.10 -11.95 34.91
CA HIS A 88 -8.05 -12.12 36.01
C HIS A 88 -7.88 -13.43 36.79
N GLY A 89 -6.81 -14.19 36.53
CA GLY A 89 -6.44 -15.38 37.28
C GLY A 89 -6.36 -16.66 36.45
N PRO A 90 -5.99 -17.79 37.09
CA PRO A 90 -5.88 -19.08 36.43
C PRO A 90 -7.24 -19.64 36.08
N HIS A 91 -7.32 -20.29 34.92
CA HIS A 91 -8.51 -21.00 34.45
C HIS A 91 -8.09 -22.36 33.91
N VAL A 92 -9.00 -23.33 34.01
CA VAL A 92 -8.79 -24.66 33.43
C VAL A 92 -9.81 -24.89 32.32
N ILE A 93 -9.31 -25.33 31.17
CA ILE A 93 -10.09 -25.80 30.03
C ILE A 93 -9.88 -27.30 29.92
N GLY A 94 -10.96 -28.05 29.99
CA GLY A 94 -10.92 -29.50 29.97
C GLY A 94 -11.79 -30.13 28.89
N VAL A 95 -11.35 -31.32 28.47
CA VAL A 95 -12.05 -32.15 27.50
C VAL A 95 -12.18 -33.54 28.10
N ALA A 96 -13.40 -33.91 28.49
CA ALA A 96 -13.73 -35.21 29.08
C ALA A 96 -14.20 -36.19 27.99
N GLY A 97 -13.67 -37.41 27.99
CA GLY A 97 -14.14 -38.49 27.14
C GLY A 97 -15.50 -39.01 27.58
N ARG A 98 -16.29 -39.52 26.63
CA ARG A 98 -17.55 -40.24 26.91
C ARG A 98 -17.43 -41.77 26.78
N GLY A 99 -16.23 -42.26 26.46
CA GLY A 99 -15.95 -43.68 26.27
C GLY A 99 -16.81 -44.36 25.18
N PRO A 100 -16.82 -45.71 25.14
CA PRO A 100 -17.56 -46.47 24.13
C PRO A 100 -19.08 -46.25 24.20
N GLY A 101 -19.63 -46.13 25.42
CA GLY A 101 -21.07 -45.89 25.63
C GLY A 101 -21.56 -44.55 25.06
N GLY A 102 -20.69 -43.54 24.98
CA GLY A 102 -20.95 -42.27 24.31
C GLY A 102 -20.42 -42.17 22.89
N GLY A 103 -20.15 -43.30 22.22
CA GLY A 103 -19.63 -43.34 20.85
C GLY A 103 -18.24 -42.70 20.70
N PHE A 104 -17.40 -42.83 21.72
CA PHE A 104 -16.07 -42.21 21.78
C PHE A 104 -16.13 -40.69 21.55
N GLY A 105 -17.22 -40.07 22.00
CA GLY A 105 -17.38 -38.62 22.03
C GLY A 105 -16.56 -37.97 23.14
N HIS A 106 -16.60 -36.65 23.17
CA HIS A 106 -16.02 -35.85 24.23
C HIS A 106 -16.97 -34.70 24.59
N GLN A 107 -16.77 -34.14 25.79
CA GLN A 107 -17.48 -32.99 26.32
C GLN A 107 -16.46 -31.95 26.79
N PHE A 108 -16.65 -30.70 26.37
CA PHE A 108 -15.83 -29.60 26.86
C PHE A 108 -16.38 -29.07 28.19
N PHE A 109 -15.48 -28.61 29.04
CA PHE A 109 -15.82 -27.89 30.25
C PHE A 109 -14.73 -26.87 30.59
N ALA A 110 -15.07 -25.88 31.41
CA ALA A 110 -14.11 -24.95 31.98
C ALA A 110 -14.51 -24.48 33.38
N TYR A 111 -13.53 -24.00 34.15
CA TYR A 111 -13.73 -23.36 35.44
C TYR A 111 -12.61 -22.34 35.73
N ALA A 112 -12.90 -21.41 36.63
CA ALA A 112 -11.90 -20.52 37.21
C ALA A 112 -11.19 -21.23 38.37
N GLY A 113 -9.85 -21.22 38.38
CA GLY A 113 -9.02 -21.94 39.34
C GLY A 113 -7.78 -22.56 38.70
N GLU A 114 -6.91 -23.11 39.55
CA GLU A 114 -5.73 -23.86 39.12
C GLU A 114 -6.05 -25.34 38.85
N LEU A 115 -5.22 -26.00 38.05
CA LEU A 115 -5.34 -27.43 37.83
C LEU A 115 -4.81 -28.20 39.05
N ASP A 116 -5.72 -28.79 39.80
CA ASP A 116 -5.42 -29.74 40.87
C ASP A 116 -5.89 -31.15 40.49
N LEU A 117 -4.94 -32.11 40.47
CA LEU A 117 -5.18 -33.49 40.10
C LEU A 117 -6.00 -34.26 41.12
N GLU A 118 -6.02 -33.82 42.39
CA GLU A 118 -6.83 -34.45 43.44
C GLU A 118 -8.33 -34.36 43.14
N HIS A 119 -8.76 -33.35 42.36
CA HIS A 119 -10.14 -33.25 41.90
C HIS A 119 -10.51 -34.31 40.86
N TYR A 120 -9.54 -34.83 40.11
CA TYR A 120 -9.75 -35.74 38.97
C TYR A 120 -9.51 -37.20 39.31
N GLN A 121 -8.89 -37.49 40.46
CA GLN A 121 -8.49 -38.85 40.82
C GLN A 121 -8.90 -39.19 42.25
N GLN A 122 -9.29 -40.43 42.46
CA GLN A 122 -9.47 -41.01 43.78
C GLN A 122 -8.64 -42.29 43.86
N ASN A 123 -7.69 -42.33 44.80
CA ASN A 123 -6.75 -43.46 44.97
C ASN A 123 -6.04 -43.85 43.65
N GLY A 124 -5.62 -42.85 42.86
CA GLY A 124 -4.95 -43.05 41.57
C GLY A 124 -5.86 -43.49 40.41
N THR A 125 -7.17 -43.63 40.65
CA THR A 125 -8.15 -43.93 39.60
C THR A 125 -8.82 -42.64 39.14
N CYS A 126 -8.86 -42.41 37.82
CA CYS A 126 -9.51 -41.23 37.26
C CYS A 126 -11.03 -41.31 37.43
N LEU A 127 -11.63 -40.21 37.88
CA LEU A 127 -13.05 -40.07 38.15
C LEU A 127 -13.83 -39.76 36.88
N ARG A 128 -15.14 -40.03 36.89
CA ARG A 128 -16.04 -39.61 35.80
C ARG A 128 -16.34 -38.12 35.90
N GLN A 129 -16.74 -37.50 34.79
CA GLN A 129 -16.98 -36.05 34.73
C GLN A 129 -18.00 -35.58 35.78
N ARG A 130 -19.05 -36.37 36.03
CA ARG A 130 -20.07 -36.08 37.04
C ARG A 130 -19.49 -36.05 38.47
N GLU A 131 -18.56 -36.95 38.77
CA GLU A 131 -17.88 -37.02 40.07
C GLU A 131 -16.86 -35.88 40.21
N LEU A 132 -16.13 -35.57 39.14
CA LEU A 132 -15.27 -34.39 39.06
C LEU A 132 -16.05 -33.11 39.39
N PHE A 133 -17.22 -32.90 38.78
CA PHE A 133 -18.04 -31.71 39.02
C PHE A 133 -18.54 -31.64 40.48
N LYS A 134 -18.81 -32.80 41.09
CA LYS A 134 -19.15 -32.88 42.51
C LYS A 134 -17.96 -32.47 43.39
N ASN A 135 -16.77 -32.99 43.10
CA ASN A 135 -15.54 -32.66 43.84
C ASN A 135 -15.18 -31.18 43.71
N LEU A 136 -15.26 -30.62 42.50
CA LEU A 136 -15.07 -29.18 42.27
C LEU A 136 -16.09 -28.35 43.06
N GLY A 137 -17.37 -28.74 43.04
CA GLY A 137 -18.40 -28.08 43.83
C GLY A 137 -18.14 -28.14 45.35
N GLN A 138 -17.61 -29.25 45.86
CA GLN A 138 -17.20 -29.37 47.27
C GLN A 138 -16.01 -28.48 47.62
N ALA A 139 -15.13 -28.21 46.65
CA ALA A 139 -14.03 -27.25 46.76
C ALA A 139 -14.47 -25.79 46.54
N GLY A 140 -15.76 -25.53 46.30
CA GLY A 140 -16.29 -24.19 46.01
C GLY A 140 -16.03 -23.69 44.58
N ILE A 141 -15.61 -24.57 43.67
CA ILE A 141 -15.30 -24.26 42.28
C ILE A 141 -16.51 -24.60 41.41
N THR A 142 -16.99 -23.63 40.63
CA THR A 142 -18.09 -23.84 39.68
C THR A 142 -17.54 -24.20 38.29
N ALA A 143 -17.85 -25.40 37.82
CA ALA A 143 -17.51 -25.85 36.48
C ALA A 143 -18.70 -25.73 35.52
N TYR A 144 -18.41 -25.34 34.28
CA TYR A 144 -19.40 -25.13 33.22
C TYR A 144 -19.12 -26.07 32.06
N GLU A 145 -20.14 -26.78 31.59
CA GLU A 145 -20.07 -27.50 30.32
C GLU A 145 -20.15 -26.53 29.15
N LEU A 146 -19.30 -26.74 28.15
CA LEU A 146 -19.21 -25.86 26.98
C LEU A 146 -19.59 -26.62 25.70
N LYS A 147 -20.32 -25.98 24.80
CA LYS A 147 -20.40 -26.44 23.41
C LYS A 147 -19.14 -26.00 22.64
N PRO A 148 -18.76 -26.69 21.55
CA PRO A 148 -17.60 -26.32 20.74
C PRO A 148 -17.60 -24.86 20.30
N ASP A 149 -18.75 -24.34 19.85
CA ASP A 149 -18.87 -22.95 19.39
C ASP A 149 -18.84 -21.94 20.54
N GLU A 150 -19.28 -22.31 21.74
CA GLU A 150 -19.19 -21.47 22.95
C GLU A 150 -17.73 -21.35 23.40
N LEU A 151 -17.01 -22.49 23.49
CA LEU A 151 -15.59 -22.50 23.83
C LEU A 151 -14.78 -21.64 22.84
N ARG A 152 -15.03 -21.75 21.53
CA ARG A 152 -14.38 -20.91 20.52
C ARG A 152 -14.57 -19.42 20.76
N ARG A 153 -15.80 -19.01 21.10
CA ARG A 153 -16.12 -17.61 21.37
C ARG A 153 -15.41 -17.15 22.63
N LEU A 154 -15.45 -17.94 23.70
CA LEU A 154 -14.77 -17.62 24.96
C LEU A 154 -13.26 -17.44 24.79
N LEU A 155 -12.61 -18.27 23.98
CA LEU A 155 -11.15 -18.18 23.73
C LEU A 155 -10.70 -16.86 23.11
N VAL A 156 -11.61 -16.14 22.44
CA VAL A 156 -11.32 -14.89 21.73
C VAL A 156 -12.06 -13.68 22.27
N GLY A 157 -12.71 -13.79 23.43
CA GLY A 157 -13.45 -12.70 24.07
C GLY A 157 -14.83 -12.41 23.47
N GLY A 158 -15.42 -13.38 22.75
CA GLY A 158 -16.78 -13.30 22.26
C GLY A 158 -17.83 -13.50 23.37
N HIS A 159 -19.01 -12.89 23.20
CA HIS A 159 -20.10 -13.03 24.18
C HIS A 159 -20.71 -14.44 24.18
N THR A 160 -20.89 -14.99 25.37
CA THR A 160 -21.61 -16.25 25.62
C THR A 160 -22.46 -16.12 26.88
N SER A 161 -23.36 -17.09 27.12
CA SER A 161 -24.16 -17.16 28.36
C SER A 161 -23.36 -17.63 29.57
N ILE A 162 -22.10 -18.01 29.39
CA ILE A 162 -21.27 -18.62 30.41
C ILE A 162 -20.50 -17.49 31.10
N PRO A 163 -20.58 -17.35 32.44
CA PRO A 163 -19.97 -16.26 33.17
C PRO A 163 -18.48 -16.51 33.43
N LEU A 164 -17.76 -16.91 32.38
CA LEU A 164 -16.31 -17.10 32.39
C LEU A 164 -15.70 -16.26 31.28
N ASP A 165 -14.55 -15.67 31.56
CA ASP A 165 -13.70 -15.06 30.54
C ASP A 165 -12.49 -15.98 30.31
N LEU A 166 -12.40 -16.58 29.13
CA LEU A 166 -11.28 -17.45 28.74
C LEU A 166 -10.43 -16.84 27.63
N THR A 167 -10.45 -15.50 27.50
CA THR A 167 -9.80 -14.78 26.41
C THR A 167 -8.29 -14.95 26.46
N LEU A 168 -7.77 -15.95 25.75
CA LEU A 168 -6.33 -16.15 25.58
C LEU A 168 -5.75 -15.19 24.56
N ILE A 169 -6.52 -14.90 23.51
CA ILE A 169 -6.08 -14.06 22.41
C ILE A 169 -7.21 -13.09 22.10
N PRO A 170 -7.11 -11.83 22.56
CA PRO A 170 -8.12 -10.84 22.28
C PRO A 170 -8.06 -10.50 20.79
N LEU A 171 -8.98 -11.07 20.02
CA LEU A 171 -9.19 -10.66 18.63
C LEU A 171 -10.17 -9.48 18.63
N ARG A 172 -9.80 -8.35 18.00
CA ARG A 172 -10.71 -7.20 17.87
C ARG A 172 -12.00 -7.53 17.12
N SER A 173 -11.98 -8.59 16.30
CA SER A 173 -13.16 -9.10 15.60
C SER A 173 -13.28 -10.60 15.84
N THR A 174 -14.42 -11.03 16.39
CA THR A 174 -14.81 -12.45 16.51
C THR A 174 -15.24 -13.03 15.15
N SER A 175 -14.84 -12.42 14.02
CA SER A 175 -15.15 -12.93 12.70
C SER A 175 -14.56 -14.33 12.49
N GLU A 176 -15.28 -15.18 11.76
CA GLU A 176 -14.78 -16.52 11.40
C GLU A 176 -13.47 -16.45 10.59
N GLN A 177 -13.22 -15.34 9.87
CA GLN A 177 -11.98 -15.18 9.13
C GLN A 177 -10.76 -15.01 10.05
N SER A 178 -10.86 -14.15 11.06
CA SER A 178 -9.79 -13.96 12.06
C SER A 178 -9.54 -15.25 12.85
N LEU A 179 -10.60 -15.99 13.18
CA LEU A 179 -10.50 -17.31 13.81
C LEU A 179 -9.81 -18.34 12.91
N LYS A 180 -10.08 -18.35 11.60
CA LYS A 180 -9.41 -19.24 10.63
C LYS A 180 -7.92 -18.95 10.54
N THR A 181 -7.51 -17.69 10.49
CA THR A 181 -6.09 -17.31 10.43
C THR A 181 -5.35 -17.67 11.71
N PHE A 182 -5.94 -17.38 12.88
CA PHE A 182 -5.37 -17.78 14.17
C PHE A 182 -5.20 -19.31 14.26
N ARG A 183 -6.22 -20.06 13.85
CA ARG A 183 -6.14 -21.52 13.80
C ARG A 183 -4.99 -22.00 12.91
N ALA A 184 -4.84 -21.40 11.72
CA ALA A 184 -3.76 -21.76 10.81
C ALA A 184 -2.38 -21.50 11.44
N LEU A 185 -2.20 -20.38 12.14
CA LEU A 185 -1.00 -20.10 12.94
C LEU A 185 -0.76 -21.20 13.98
N PHE A 186 -1.76 -21.51 14.80
CA PHE A 186 -1.61 -22.47 15.90
C PHE A 186 -1.30 -23.89 15.40
N ILE A 187 -2.02 -24.36 14.38
CA ILE A 187 -1.79 -25.67 13.75
C ILE A 187 -0.37 -25.74 13.16
N ASN A 188 0.06 -24.69 12.46
CA ASN A 188 1.40 -24.66 11.88
C ASN A 188 2.47 -24.70 12.98
N LEU A 189 2.30 -23.94 14.07
CA LEU A 189 3.21 -23.94 15.22
C LEU A 189 3.26 -25.33 15.89
N LEU A 190 2.12 -25.99 16.07
CA LEU A 190 2.04 -27.33 16.66
C LEU A 190 2.74 -28.39 15.83
N HIS A 191 2.51 -28.39 14.52
CA HIS A 191 3.05 -29.43 13.64
C HIS A 191 4.51 -29.18 13.25
N MET A 192 5.11 -28.05 13.65
CA MET A 192 6.49 -27.67 13.29
C MET A 192 6.77 -27.94 11.80
N ARG A 193 5.77 -27.71 10.93
CA ARG A 193 6.01 -27.71 9.49
C ARG A 193 7.00 -26.59 9.21
N GLU A 194 7.81 -26.69 8.16
CA GLU A 194 8.72 -25.61 7.76
C GLU A 194 7.93 -24.31 7.55
N ILE A 195 7.79 -23.52 8.61
CA ILE A 195 7.20 -22.20 8.55
C ILE A 195 8.36 -21.29 8.20
N THR A 196 8.38 -20.84 6.96
CA THR A 196 9.26 -19.74 6.58
C THR A 196 8.84 -18.48 7.32
N ALA A 197 9.80 -17.65 7.73
CA ALA A 197 9.53 -16.38 8.40
C ALA A 197 8.56 -15.50 7.60
N ALA A 198 8.60 -15.57 6.27
CA ALA A 198 7.65 -14.91 5.37
C ALA A 198 6.21 -15.36 5.60
N LYS A 199 5.97 -16.67 5.74
CA LYS A 199 4.64 -17.24 5.97
C LYS A 199 4.12 -16.93 7.37
N LEU A 200 5.01 -16.94 8.37
CA LEU A 200 4.68 -16.50 9.73
C LEU A 200 4.28 -15.02 9.74
N LYS A 201 5.09 -14.16 9.11
CA LYS A 201 4.81 -12.72 8.99
C LYS A 201 3.48 -12.46 8.30
N GLN A 202 3.21 -13.15 7.19
CA GLN A 202 1.94 -13.01 6.47
C GLN A 202 0.75 -13.44 7.35
N LEU A 203 0.84 -14.58 8.02
CA LEU A 203 -0.22 -15.04 8.92
C LEU A 203 -0.46 -14.09 10.11
N PHE A 204 0.61 -13.50 10.67
CA PHE A 204 0.49 -12.46 11.68
C PHE A 204 -0.17 -11.20 11.10
N LEU A 205 0.24 -10.75 9.92
CA LEU A 205 -0.37 -9.61 9.25
C LEU A 205 -1.85 -9.86 8.97
N ASP A 206 -2.24 -11.05 8.49
CA ASP A 206 -3.64 -11.42 8.23
C ASP A 206 -4.46 -11.48 9.53
N ALA A 207 -3.87 -11.98 10.62
CA ALA A 207 -4.55 -12.07 11.92
C ALA A 207 -4.74 -10.69 12.55
N PHE A 208 -3.76 -9.80 12.39
CA PHE A 208 -3.76 -8.44 12.92
C PHE A 208 -4.19 -7.39 11.89
N GLU A 209 -4.58 -7.76 10.67
CA GLU A 209 -4.86 -6.82 9.56
C GLU A 209 -5.94 -5.81 9.96
N HIS A 210 -6.97 -6.31 10.65
CA HIS A 210 -8.06 -5.49 11.16
C HIS A 210 -7.63 -4.60 12.34
N SER A 211 -6.60 -5.01 13.10
CA SER A 211 -5.99 -4.20 14.16
C SER A 211 -5.08 -3.11 13.58
N LEU A 212 -4.33 -3.43 12.51
CA LEU A 212 -3.44 -2.51 11.80
C LEU A 212 -4.21 -1.45 10.99
N ARG A 213 -5.38 -1.80 10.45
CA ARG A 213 -6.25 -0.85 9.73
C ARG A 213 -6.83 0.27 10.60
N SER A 214 -6.86 0.12 11.93
CA SER A 214 -7.30 1.20 12.84
C SER A 214 -6.29 2.35 12.99
N GLY A 215 -5.13 2.23 12.35
CA GLY A 215 -4.14 3.29 12.25
C GLY A 215 -3.45 3.27 10.89
N SER A 216 -4.19 3.06 9.80
CA SER A 216 -3.61 3.18 8.45
C SER A 216 -3.31 4.64 8.15
N VAL A 217 -2.21 5.15 8.72
CA VAL A 217 -1.46 6.21 8.07
C VAL A 217 -1.05 5.63 6.73
N ASP A 218 -1.66 6.12 5.66
CA ASP A 218 -1.19 5.84 4.32
C ASP A 218 0.16 6.53 4.20
N TYR A 219 1.24 5.78 4.46
CA TYR A 219 2.59 6.30 4.42
C TYR A 219 2.94 6.86 3.04
N ILE A 220 2.30 6.38 1.96
CA ILE A 220 2.48 6.93 0.62
C ILE A 220 1.85 8.32 0.58
N ALA A 221 0.59 8.46 1.00
CA ALA A 221 -0.08 9.77 1.06
C ALA A 221 0.61 10.75 2.02
N ALA A 222 1.03 10.29 3.20
CA ALA A 222 1.74 11.12 4.19
C ALA A 222 3.12 11.57 3.68
N THR A 223 3.82 10.72 2.91
CA THR A 223 5.08 11.08 2.25
C THR A 223 4.82 12.02 1.07
N GLU A 224 3.76 11.80 0.29
CA GLU A 224 3.37 12.73 -0.77
C GLU A 224 3.01 14.11 -0.24
N GLU A 225 2.31 14.18 0.88
CA GLU A 225 1.98 15.43 1.55
C GLU A 225 3.22 16.10 2.14
N ALA A 226 4.07 15.37 2.87
CA ALA A 226 5.28 15.92 3.47
C ALA A 226 6.29 16.46 2.44
N PHE A 227 6.34 15.87 1.25
CA PHE A 227 7.28 16.27 0.18
C PHE A 227 6.61 17.04 -0.98
N ARG A 228 5.35 17.49 -0.81
CA ARG A 228 4.63 18.22 -1.86
C ARG A 228 5.33 19.50 -2.27
N ASP A 229 5.76 20.29 -1.28
CA ASP A 229 6.42 21.58 -1.51
C ASP A 229 7.81 21.40 -2.13
N VAL A 230 8.56 20.38 -1.71
CA VAL A 230 9.88 20.06 -2.28
C VAL A 230 9.76 19.67 -3.75
N ARG A 231 8.78 18.84 -4.12
CA ARG A 231 8.53 18.48 -5.52
C ARG A 231 8.08 19.66 -6.36
N ARG A 232 7.27 20.55 -5.80
CA ARG A 232 6.88 21.80 -6.48
C ARG A 232 8.10 22.68 -6.73
N MET A 233 8.97 22.86 -5.73
CA MET A 233 10.21 23.60 -5.88
C MET A 233 11.15 22.97 -6.92
N GLU A 234 11.23 21.64 -6.97
CA GLU A 234 12.00 20.93 -8.00
C GLU A 234 11.44 21.17 -9.41
N GLN A 235 10.12 21.13 -9.58
CA GLN A 235 9.48 21.44 -10.86
C GLN A 235 9.74 22.88 -11.31
N ASP A 236 9.60 23.84 -10.39
CA ASP A 236 9.85 25.26 -10.67
C ASP A 236 11.34 25.50 -11.02
N TYR A 237 12.26 24.83 -10.31
CA TYR A 237 13.70 24.88 -10.61
C TYR A 237 13.99 24.31 -12.00
N GLN A 238 13.42 23.14 -12.36
CA GLN A 238 13.62 22.53 -13.68
C GLN A 238 13.06 23.41 -14.80
N ALA A 239 11.91 24.06 -14.56
CA ALA A 239 11.33 25.01 -15.50
C ALA A 239 12.26 26.21 -15.75
N LEU A 240 12.86 26.76 -14.68
CA LEU A 240 13.85 27.85 -14.77
C LEU A 240 15.12 27.42 -15.51
N VAL A 241 15.67 26.24 -15.19
CA VAL A 241 16.84 25.69 -15.88
C VAL A 241 16.56 25.52 -17.36
N THR A 242 15.37 25.01 -17.71
CA THR A 242 14.96 24.82 -19.11
C THR A 242 14.75 26.15 -19.84
N ALA A 243 14.30 27.19 -19.15
CA ALA A 243 14.12 28.52 -19.71
C ALA A 243 15.44 29.29 -19.89
N GLY A 244 16.51 28.93 -19.16
CA GLY A 244 17.82 29.60 -19.20
C GLY A 244 18.36 29.84 -20.61
N PRO A 245 18.49 28.81 -21.47
CA PRO A 245 18.98 28.96 -22.84
C PRO A 245 18.13 29.92 -23.70
N LEU A 246 16.80 29.96 -23.48
CA LEU A 246 15.91 30.87 -24.21
C LEU A 246 16.13 32.33 -23.79
N ILE A 247 16.35 32.56 -22.48
CA ILE A 247 16.65 33.90 -21.94
C ILE A 247 17.99 34.39 -22.47
N GLU A 248 19.02 33.53 -22.50
CA GLU A 248 20.33 33.87 -23.06
C GLU A 248 20.25 34.18 -24.56
N ALA A 249 19.50 33.38 -25.33
CA ALA A 249 19.26 33.65 -26.74
C ALA A 249 18.54 34.99 -26.96
N LEU A 250 17.55 35.31 -26.14
CA LEU A 250 16.83 36.59 -26.21
C LEU A 250 17.76 37.76 -25.87
N ALA A 251 18.56 37.65 -24.81
CA ALA A 251 19.53 38.68 -24.43
C ALA A 251 20.57 38.92 -25.53
N SER A 252 21.08 37.86 -26.14
CA SER A 252 21.96 37.94 -27.31
C SER A 252 21.27 38.64 -28.50
N GLY A 253 20.01 38.31 -28.77
CA GLY A 253 19.21 38.98 -29.80
C GLY A 253 19.02 40.48 -29.55
N VAL A 254 18.78 40.90 -28.30
CA VAL A 254 18.66 42.31 -27.91
C VAL A 254 19.96 43.05 -28.16
N THR A 255 21.10 42.50 -27.72
CA THR A 255 22.41 43.13 -27.94
C THR A 255 22.76 43.24 -29.43
N GLN A 256 22.47 42.21 -30.24
CA GLN A 256 22.67 42.26 -31.68
C GLN A 256 21.80 43.35 -32.35
N ARG A 257 20.53 43.48 -31.92
CA ARG A 257 19.62 44.52 -32.39
C ARG A 257 20.15 45.92 -32.07
N GLU A 258 20.69 46.13 -30.88
CA GLU A 258 21.28 47.44 -30.51
C GLU A 258 22.47 47.80 -31.40
N VAL A 259 23.35 46.85 -31.70
CA VAL A 259 24.48 47.05 -32.62
C VAL A 259 23.98 47.42 -34.03
N LEU A 260 22.99 46.70 -34.55
CA LEU A 260 22.40 47.01 -35.85
C LEU A 260 21.72 48.38 -35.87
N ARG A 261 21.00 48.74 -34.80
CA ARG A 261 20.38 50.06 -34.65
C ARG A 261 21.43 51.17 -34.63
N GLY A 262 22.55 50.96 -33.94
CA GLY A 262 23.68 51.90 -33.96
C GLY A 262 24.27 52.10 -35.35
N LYS A 263 24.46 51.01 -36.12
CA LYS A 263 24.91 51.08 -37.52
C LYS A 263 23.91 51.85 -38.39
N LEU A 264 22.61 51.57 -38.23
CA LEU A 264 21.55 52.24 -38.98
C LEU A 264 21.50 53.74 -38.67
N HIS A 265 21.58 54.13 -37.39
CA HIS A 265 21.64 55.55 -37.00
C HIS A 265 22.83 56.28 -37.61
N ARG A 266 23.97 55.61 -37.80
CA ARG A 266 25.12 56.20 -38.49
C ARG A 266 24.91 56.32 -40.00
N LEU A 267 24.27 55.34 -40.63
CA LEU A 267 24.09 55.29 -42.09
C LEU A 267 22.93 56.15 -42.60
N SER A 268 21.84 56.27 -41.83
CA SER A 268 20.65 57.04 -42.22
C SER A 268 20.99 58.47 -42.69
N PRO A 269 21.70 59.31 -41.90
CA PRO A 269 21.99 60.68 -42.34
C PRO A 269 22.92 60.74 -43.56
N LEU A 270 23.77 59.73 -43.77
CA LEU A 270 24.61 59.66 -44.97
C LEU A 270 23.77 59.33 -46.22
N LEU A 271 22.82 58.39 -46.09
CA LEU A 271 21.88 58.05 -47.15
C LEU A 271 20.96 59.22 -47.46
N ASP A 272 20.42 59.88 -46.44
CA ASP A 272 19.55 61.05 -46.59
C ASP A 272 20.28 62.20 -47.32
N ASN A 273 21.55 62.43 -46.96
CA ASN A 273 22.38 63.42 -47.65
C ASN A 273 22.68 63.03 -49.10
N LEU A 274 23.11 61.78 -49.36
CA LEU A 274 23.37 61.30 -50.72
C LEU A 274 22.12 61.37 -51.60
N LEU A 275 20.95 60.97 -51.07
CA LEU A 275 19.68 61.07 -51.77
C LEU A 275 19.30 62.53 -52.05
N GLY A 276 19.52 63.44 -51.09
CA GLY A 276 19.36 64.88 -51.29
C GLY A 276 20.24 65.40 -52.43
N THR A 277 21.55 65.13 -52.38
CA THR A 277 22.49 65.58 -53.43
C THR A 277 22.16 65.01 -54.81
N TRP A 278 21.68 63.77 -54.88
CA TRP A 278 21.24 63.16 -56.13
C TRP A 278 19.96 63.82 -56.66
N HIS A 279 19.01 64.13 -55.77
CA HIS A 279 17.78 64.81 -56.14
C HIS A 279 18.07 66.21 -56.70
N ASP A 280 18.91 66.99 -56.03
CA ASP A 280 19.34 68.32 -56.48
C ASP A 280 20.04 68.25 -57.85
N TYR A 281 20.95 67.29 -58.03
CA TYR A 281 21.62 67.08 -59.32
C TYR A 281 20.63 66.69 -60.43
N ALA A 282 19.70 65.77 -60.15
CA ALA A 282 18.71 65.31 -61.12
C ALA A 282 17.77 66.44 -61.55
N ASP A 283 17.34 67.29 -60.60
CA ASP A 283 16.49 68.43 -60.87
C ASP A 283 17.23 69.52 -61.66
N ALA A 284 18.45 69.87 -61.27
CA ALA A 284 19.29 70.81 -62.02
C ALA A 284 19.54 70.32 -63.46
N ARG A 285 19.83 69.02 -63.62
CA ARG A 285 20.05 68.42 -64.94
C ARG A 285 18.77 68.41 -65.78
N LYS A 286 17.62 68.18 -65.16
CA LYS A 286 16.31 68.25 -65.83
C LYS A 286 16.02 69.68 -66.27
N GLU A 287 16.25 70.68 -65.42
CA GLU A 287 16.05 72.09 -65.76
C GLU A 287 16.98 72.52 -66.91
N GLU A 288 18.26 72.14 -66.88
CA GLU A 288 19.19 72.39 -67.98
C GLU A 288 18.70 71.79 -69.31
N LEU A 289 18.20 70.55 -69.29
CA LEU A 289 17.65 69.89 -70.47
C LEU A 289 16.36 70.55 -70.98
N VAL A 290 15.51 71.06 -70.08
CA VAL A 290 14.30 71.81 -70.45
C VAL A 290 14.68 73.13 -71.12
N ILE A 291 15.63 73.88 -70.54
CA ILE A 291 16.13 75.13 -71.13
C ILE A 291 16.74 74.86 -72.51
N GLN A 292 17.55 73.81 -72.66
CA GLN A 292 18.10 73.41 -73.97
C GLN A 292 16.99 73.06 -74.97
N ALA A 293 15.97 72.30 -74.55
CA ALA A 293 14.86 71.94 -75.42
C ALA A 293 14.02 73.14 -75.85
N GLU A 294 13.78 74.11 -74.96
CA GLU A 294 13.12 75.37 -75.29
C GLU A 294 13.96 76.24 -76.23
N HIS A 295 15.28 76.31 -76.00
CA HIS A 295 16.19 77.02 -76.88
C HIS A 295 16.17 76.45 -78.30
N TYR A 296 16.30 75.12 -78.45
CA TYR A 296 16.23 74.46 -79.75
C TYR A 296 14.86 74.58 -80.43
N ARG A 297 13.77 74.59 -79.65
CA ARG A 297 12.42 74.83 -80.19
C ARG A 297 12.28 76.26 -80.73
N ASN A 298 12.75 77.25 -79.99
CA ASN A 298 12.73 78.65 -80.42
C ASN A 298 13.59 78.88 -81.67
N GLU A 299 14.77 78.26 -81.75
CA GLU A 299 15.60 78.27 -82.97
C GLU A 299 14.86 77.64 -84.15
N GLN A 300 14.21 76.49 -83.95
CA GLN A 300 13.43 75.82 -84.99
C GLN A 300 12.25 76.68 -85.47
N ASP A 301 11.51 77.31 -84.56
CA ASP A 301 10.40 78.20 -84.89
C ASP A 301 10.90 79.46 -85.63
N GLY A 302 12.06 79.99 -85.23
CA GLY A 302 12.76 81.07 -85.92
C GLY A 302 13.11 80.70 -87.37
N LEU A 303 13.78 79.56 -87.57
CA LEU A 303 14.13 79.05 -88.89
C LEU A 303 12.89 78.77 -89.75
N GLN A 304 11.79 78.26 -89.17
CA GLN A 304 10.53 78.06 -89.88
C GLN A 304 9.88 79.39 -90.31
N ASN A 305 9.91 80.41 -89.45
CA ASN A 305 9.39 81.73 -89.78
C ASN A 305 10.24 82.41 -90.86
N GLU A 306 11.57 82.30 -90.82
CA GLU A 306 12.44 82.77 -91.89
C GLU A 306 12.15 82.06 -93.21
N GLN A 307 11.98 80.72 -93.19
CA GLN A 307 11.59 79.98 -94.39
C GLN A 307 10.23 80.43 -94.95
N ARG A 308 9.22 80.65 -94.09
CA ARG A 308 7.88 81.14 -94.49
C ARG A 308 7.94 82.57 -95.04
N GLY A 309 8.74 83.43 -94.43
CA GLY A 309 9.00 84.79 -94.91
C GLY A 309 9.63 84.76 -96.30
N GLY A 310 10.70 83.98 -96.47
CA GLY A 310 11.37 83.81 -97.77
C GLY A 310 10.48 83.20 -98.84
N THR A 311 9.63 82.21 -98.50
CA THR A 311 8.64 81.67 -99.46
C THR A 311 7.55 82.68 -99.81
N SER A 312 7.11 83.52 -98.86
CA SER A 312 6.12 84.56 -99.11
C SER A 312 6.69 85.67 -100.00
N GLU A 313 7.95 86.06 -99.80
CA GLU A 313 8.67 86.99 -100.68
C GLU A 313 8.87 86.40 -102.08
N LEU A 314 9.25 85.12 -102.19
CA LEU A 314 9.32 84.41 -103.46
C LEU A 314 7.97 84.41 -104.19
N MET A 315 6.87 84.09 -103.51
CA MET A 315 5.53 84.13 -104.11
C MET A 315 5.09 85.55 -104.49
N ARG A 316 5.50 86.58 -103.74
CA ARG A 316 5.22 87.98 -104.11
C ARG A 316 5.99 88.36 -105.38
N LEU A 317 7.27 88.01 -105.46
CA LEU A 317 8.09 88.23 -106.66
C LEU A 317 7.54 87.46 -107.86
N GLU A 318 7.06 86.22 -107.69
CA GLU A 318 6.39 85.47 -108.76
C GLU A 318 5.08 86.12 -109.25
N ARG A 319 4.30 86.75 -108.35
CA ARG A 319 3.11 87.51 -108.74
C ARG A 319 3.44 88.81 -109.45
N GLU A 320 4.45 89.55 -108.98
CA GLU A 320 4.95 90.75 -109.67
C GLU A 320 5.49 90.41 -111.08
N ILE A 321 6.03 89.22 -111.28
CA ILE A 321 6.48 88.72 -112.60
C ILE A 321 5.30 88.25 -113.48
N SER A 322 4.20 87.77 -112.89
CA SER A 322 3.03 87.27 -113.65
C SER A 322 2.01 88.35 -114.05
N GLU A 323 2.12 89.58 -113.53
CA GLU A 323 1.29 90.74 -113.90
C GLU A 323 1.92 91.62 -115.01
N ILE A 324 2.96 91.13 -115.69
CA ILE A 324 3.60 91.72 -116.88
C ILE A 324 3.36 90.80 -118.09
#